data_AF-A0A9D0QUP7-F1
#
_entry.id   AF-A0A9D0QUP7-F1
#
_cell.length_a   1.000
_cell.length_b   1.000
_cell.length_c   1.000
_cell.angle_alpha   90.00
_cell.angle_beta   90.00
_cell.angle_gamma   90.00
#
_symmetry.space_group_name_H-M   'P 1'
#
loop_
_entity.id
_entity.type
_entity.pdbx_description
1 polymer ?
#
loop_
_entity_poly.entity_id
_entity_poly.type
_entity_poly.pdbx_seq_one_letter_code
_entity_poly.pdbx_strand_id
1 'polypeptide(L)' 'MSSPCQGQQCVHSGWHQHNGEFAACLPNRVAMLITGGAAQFDTFNY' A
#
# COMPACT_ATOMS: atom_id res chain seq x y z
N MET A 1 -13.16 -7.82 -9.05
CA MET A 1 -12.87 -7.27 -7.71
C MET A 1 -14.03 -6.38 -7.27
N SER A 2 -14.49 -6.49 -6.03
CA SER A 2 -15.49 -5.58 -5.46
C SER A 2 -15.23 -5.35 -3.97
N SER A 3 -15.57 -4.15 -3.49
CA SER A 3 -15.57 -3.78 -2.08
C SER A 3 -16.88 -3.04 -1.77
N PRO A 4 -17.46 -3.20 -0.57
CA PRO A 4 -18.67 -2.48 -0.18
C PRO A 4 -18.47 -0.97 0.04
N CYS A 5 -17.26 -0.41 -0.12
CA CYS A 5 -17.09 1.03 -0.17
C CYS A 5 -17.64 1.62 -1.48
N GLN A 6 -18.48 2.64 -1.37
CA GLN A 6 -19.17 3.26 -2.52
C GLN A 6 -18.21 3.73 -3.62
N GLY A 7 -17.04 4.26 -3.25
CA GLY A 7 -16.06 4.78 -4.21
C GLY A 7 -15.03 3.76 -4.69
N GLN A 8 -15.06 2.52 -4.17
CA GLN A 8 -14.16 1.43 -4.56
C GLN A 8 -12.66 1.83 -4.59
N GLN A 9 -12.23 2.79 -3.75
CA GLN A 9 -10.89 3.40 -3.86
C GLN A 9 -9.77 2.36 -3.74
N CYS A 10 -9.90 1.42 -2.82
CA CYS A 10 -8.98 0.30 -2.63
C CYS A 10 -9.01 -0.75 -3.75
N VAL A 11 -10.11 -0.89 -4.50
CA VAL A 11 -10.16 -1.76 -5.69
C VAL A 11 -9.52 -1.05 -6.87
N HIS A 12 -9.80 0.25 -7.04
CA HIS A 12 -9.23 1.08 -8.10
C HIS A 12 -7.71 1.28 -7.95
N SER A 13 -7.15 1.11 -6.75
CA SER A 13 -5.69 1.15 -6.57
C SER A 13 -4.95 0.00 -7.26
N GLY A 14 -5.66 -1.06 -7.67
CA GLY A 14 -5.07 -2.17 -8.40
C GLY A 14 -4.18 -3.07 -7.55
N TRP A 15 -3.27 -3.78 -8.21
CA TRP A 15 -2.30 -4.66 -7.58
C TRP A 15 -1.08 -3.87 -7.15
N HIS A 16 -0.69 -4.03 -5.88
CA HIS A 16 0.51 -3.44 -5.30
C HIS A 16 1.61 -4.51 -5.22
N GLN A 17 2.83 -4.18 -5.62
CA GLN A 17 4.00 -5.06 -5.71
C GLN A 17 5.27 -4.48 -5.09
N HIS A 18 5.32 -3.17 -4.78
CA HIS A 18 6.52 -2.49 -4.31
C HIS A 18 6.40 -2.00 -2.86
N ASN A 19 7.52 -1.95 -2.15
CA ASN A 19 7.58 -1.38 -0.81
C ASN A 19 7.15 0.10 -0.82
N GLY A 20 6.39 0.49 0.20
CA GLY A 20 5.84 1.84 0.35
C GLY A 20 4.50 2.05 -0.35
N GLU A 21 4.03 1.11 -1.17
CA GLU A 21 2.71 1.19 -1.79
C GLU A 21 1.59 1.00 -0.76
N PHE A 22 0.49 1.73 -0.95
CA PHE A 22 -0.58 1.86 0.04
C PHE A 22 -1.97 1.78 -0.61
N ALA A 23 -2.91 1.16 0.10
CA ALA A 23 -4.34 1.23 -0.23
C ALA A 23 -5.20 1.32 1.04
N ALA A 24 -6.35 2.00 0.93
CA ALA A 24 -7.31 2.10 2.02
C ALA A 24 -8.76 2.06 1.54
N CYS A 25 -9.60 1.36 2.31
CA CYS A 25 -11.05 1.41 2.23
C CYS A 25 -11.56 2.18 3.48
N LEU A 26 -11.62 3.52 3.41
CA LEU A 26 -11.96 4.38 4.56
C LEU A 26 -13.31 4.02 5.21
N PRO A 27 -14.43 3.84 4.48
CA PRO A 27 -15.70 3.47 5.10
C PRO A 27 -15.65 2.13 5.84
N ASN A 28 -14.80 1.21 5.38
CA ASN A 28 -14.62 -0.11 5.97
C ASN A 28 -13.55 -0.13 7.06
N ARG A 29 -12.83 0.98 7.27
CA ARG A 29 -11.72 1.10 8.23
C ARG A 29 -10.60 0.08 7.99
N VAL A 30 -10.33 -0.22 6.71
CA VAL A 30 -9.25 -1.11 6.30
C VAL A 30 -8.18 -0.29 5.61
N ALA A 31 -6.93 -0.51 5.98
CA ALA A 31 -5.76 0.07 5.31
C ALA A 31 -4.66 -0.99 5.20
N MET A 32 -3.88 -0.92 4.13
CA MET A 32 -2.78 -1.82 3.85
C MET A 32 -1.61 -1.02 3.30
N LEU A 33 -0.42 -1.32 3.81
CA LEU A 33 0.87 -0.77 3.38
C LEU A 33 1.76 -1.96 3.06
N ILE A 34 2.32 -2.00 1.84
CA ILE A 34 3.37 -2.96 1.54
C ILE A 34 4.63 -2.46 2.24
N THR A 35 5.11 -3.28 3.17
CA THR A 35 6.40 -3.07 3.85
C THR A 35 7.37 -4.13 3.37
N GLY A 36 8.60 -3.74 3.01
CA GLY A 36 9.59 -4.68 2.48
C GLY A 36 11.01 -4.12 2.48
N GLY A 37 11.99 -4.97 2.78
CA GLY A 37 13.40 -4.59 2.86
C GLY A 37 13.76 -3.93 4.18
N ALA A 38 14.91 -4.34 4.76
CA ALA A 38 15.64 -3.44 5.65
C ALA A 38 15.86 -2.13 4.90
N ALA A 39 15.74 -0.98 5.58
CA ALA A 39 16.14 0.29 4.99
C ALA A 39 17.49 0.08 4.28
N GLN A 40 17.53 0.25 2.96
CA GLN A 40 18.80 0.28 2.23
C GLN A 40 19.45 1.60 2.63
N PHE A 41 20.04 1.59 3.82
CA PHE A 41 21.10 2.53 4.14
C PHE A 41 22.24 2.14 3.23
N ASP A 42 22.25 2.75 2.04
CA ASP A 42 23.45 2.90 1.24
C ASP A 42 24.41 3.71 2.12
N THR A 43 25.14 3.01 2.99
CA THR A 43 26.23 3.60 3.74
C THR A 43 27.30 3.88 2.71
N PHE A 44 27.31 5.11 2.19
CA PHE A 44 28.50 5.68 1.58
C PHE A 44 29.58 5.70 2.68
N ASN A 45 30.41 4.66 2.70
CA ASN A 45 31.67 4.70 3.42
C ASN A 45 32.61 5.62 2.61
N TYR A 46 33.12 6.66 3.29
CA TYR A 46 34.16 7.57 2.80
C TYR A 46 35.54 7.10 3.24
#